data_AF-A0A7C3TVY8-F1
#
_entry.id   AF-A0A7C3TVY8-F1
#
_cell.length_a   1.000
_cell.length_b   1.000
_cell.length_c   1.000
_cell.angle_alpha   90.00
_cell.angle_beta   90.00
_cell.angle_gamma   90.00
#
_symmetry.space_group_name_H-M   'P 1'
#
loop_
_entity.id
_entity.type
_entity.pdbx_description
1 polymer ?
#
loop_
_entity_poly.entity_id
_entity_poly.type
_entity_poly.pdbx_seq_one_letter_code
_entity_poly.pdbx_strand_id
1 'polypeptide(L)'
;MSGGGGALTTGGKPKRGSSKRKTKKRVGFRIDMTPLVDITFLLLTFFMFTTTMAAPQVMEMSIPPEITEKVEVKESELLSFYVRDDGALFYAMGNDTPERIDLKNLKEVKDVSIRENLKPE
;
A
#
# COMPACT_ATOMS: atom_id res chain seq x y z
N MET A 1 -17.39 -105.48 17.36
CA MET A 1 -16.93 -104.45 18.31
C MET A 1 -15.42 -104.45 18.31
N SER A 2 -14.81 -103.25 18.35
CA SER A 2 -13.36 -102.98 18.51
C SER A 2 -12.48 -103.35 17.31
N GLY A 3 -11.81 -102.47 16.56
CA GLY A 3 -11.48 -101.06 16.78
C GLY A 3 -9.95 -100.86 16.75
N GLY A 4 -9.44 -100.17 15.72
CA GLY A 4 -8.09 -99.61 15.67
C GLY A 4 -7.18 -100.27 14.63
N GLY A 5 -6.51 -99.55 13.72
CA GLY A 5 -6.43 -98.11 13.45
C GLY A 5 -5.72 -97.96 12.11
N GLY A 6 -6.38 -97.28 11.17
CA GLY A 6 -5.94 -97.16 9.78
C GLY A 6 -4.75 -96.22 9.62
N ALA A 7 -3.69 -96.73 9.02
CA ALA A 7 -2.68 -95.93 8.35
C ALA A 7 -3.24 -95.52 6.98
N LEU A 8 -3.63 -94.26 6.83
CA LEU A 8 -3.75 -93.63 5.51
C LEU A 8 -3.30 -92.17 5.60
N THR A 9 -2.26 -91.87 4.83
CA THR A 9 -1.64 -90.58 4.65
C THR A 9 -2.55 -89.66 3.83
N THR A 10 -3.02 -88.53 4.35
CA THR A 10 -3.50 -87.43 3.50
C THR A 10 -3.27 -86.06 4.15
N GLY A 11 -2.35 -85.29 3.55
CA GLY A 11 -2.49 -83.84 3.39
C GLY A 11 -2.38 -82.98 4.65
N GLY A 12 -1.15 -82.67 5.05
CA GLY A 12 -0.88 -81.48 5.86
C GLY A 12 -1.37 -80.23 5.13
N LYS A 13 -2.39 -79.56 5.67
CA LYS A 13 -2.81 -78.23 5.19
C LYS A 13 -1.63 -77.27 5.41
N PRO A 14 -1.11 -76.59 4.37
CA PRO A 14 -0.08 -75.59 4.58
C PRO A 14 -0.69 -74.45 5.39
N LYS A 15 -0.07 -74.12 6.53
CA LYS A 15 -0.36 -72.88 7.27
C LYS A 15 -0.15 -71.72 6.30
N ARG A 16 -1.24 -71.13 5.81
CA ARG A 16 -1.20 -69.90 5.03
C ARG A 16 -0.59 -68.84 5.94
N GLY A 17 0.67 -68.49 5.67
CA GLY A 17 1.41 -67.50 6.44
C GLY A 17 0.54 -66.26 6.58
N SER A 18 0.28 -65.85 7.82
CA SER A 18 -0.31 -64.56 8.10
C SER A 18 0.68 -63.51 7.62
N SER A 19 0.51 -63.07 6.38
CA SER A 19 1.20 -61.89 5.89
C SER A 19 0.75 -60.74 6.81
N LYS A 20 1.59 -60.42 7.80
CA LYS A 20 1.47 -59.21 8.61
C LYS A 20 1.57 -58.06 7.62
N ARG A 21 0.43 -57.63 7.11
CA ARG A 21 0.30 -56.47 6.24
C ARG A 21 0.81 -55.30 7.05
N LYS A 22 2.08 -54.92 6.85
CA LYS A 22 2.66 -53.73 7.48
C LYS A 22 1.76 -52.56 7.09
N THR A 23 1.03 -52.03 8.06
CA THR A 23 0.27 -50.79 7.89
C THR A 23 1.27 -49.74 7.43
N LYS A 24 1.07 -49.18 6.22
CA LYS A 24 1.90 -48.09 5.71
C LYS A 24 1.91 -46.99 6.77
N LYS A 25 3.08 -46.70 7.36
CA LYS A 25 3.25 -45.56 8.25
C LYS A 25 2.79 -44.32 7.47
N ARG A 26 1.79 -43.61 8.00
CA ARG A 26 1.37 -42.32 7.44
C ARG A 26 2.58 -41.41 7.49
N VAL A 27 3.16 -41.11 6.34
CA VAL A 27 4.22 -40.12 6.22
C VAL A 27 3.54 -38.78 6.48
N GLY A 28 3.79 -38.19 7.65
CA GLY A 28 3.25 -36.88 7.97
C GLY A 28 3.87 -35.85 7.03
N PHE A 29 3.07 -35.23 6.18
CA PHE A 29 3.52 -34.12 5.36
C PHE A 29 3.69 -32.89 6.27
N ARG A 30 4.93 -32.41 6.42
CA ARG A 30 5.22 -31.14 7.07
C ARG A 30 5.30 -30.08 5.97
N ILE A 31 4.39 -29.10 6.02
CA ILE A 31 4.36 -27.98 5.09
C ILE A 31 5.24 -26.88 5.68
N ASP A 32 6.29 -26.50 4.95
CA ASP A 32 7.10 -25.34 5.30
C ASP A 32 6.35 -24.05 4.92
N MET A 33 6.15 -23.17 5.90
CA MET A 33 5.44 -21.90 5.71
C MET A 33 6.39 -20.76 5.33
N THR A 34 7.71 -20.97 5.37
CA THR A 34 8.73 -19.98 5.01
C THR A 34 8.48 -19.30 3.65
N PRO A 35 8.17 -20.01 2.55
CA PRO A 35 7.89 -19.36 1.27
C PRO A 35 6.56 -18.59 1.27
N LEU A 36 5.58 -18.99 2.08
CA LEU A 36 4.30 -18.28 2.19
C LEU A 36 4.47 -16.95 2.91
N VAL A 37 5.22 -16.95 4.01
CA VAL A 37 5.51 -15.73 4.78
C VAL A 37 6.22 -14.69 3.92
N ASP A 38 7.17 -15.13 3.08
CA ASP A 38 7.90 -14.24 2.17
C ASP A 38 6.98 -13.58 1.12
N ILE A 39 6.10 -14.35 0.48
CA ILE A 39 5.10 -13.82 -0.47
C ILE A 39 4.16 -12.81 0.21
N THR A 40 3.74 -13.07 1.45
CA THR A 40 2.87 -12.13 2.18
C THR A 40 3.58 -10.82 2.52
N PHE A 41 4.88 -10.88 2.83
CA PHE A 41 5.67 -9.68 3.10
C PHE A 41 5.86 -8.84 1.83
N LEU A 42 6.12 -9.48 0.69
CA LEU A 42 6.21 -8.82 -0.61
C LEU A 42 4.88 -8.13 -0.99
N LEU A 43 3.74 -8.78 -0.74
CA LEU A 43 2.43 -8.19 -1.02
C LEU A 43 2.10 -7.03 -0.07
N LEU A 44 2.37 -7.16 1.22
CA LEU A 44 2.12 -6.09 2.19
C LEU A 44 2.96 -4.85 1.89
N THR A 45 4.24 -5.03 1.59
CA THR A 45 5.13 -3.90 1.23
C THR A 45 4.74 -3.28 -0.11
N PHE A 46 4.39 -4.07 -1.11
CA PHE A 46 3.85 -3.57 -2.37
C PHE A 46 2.56 -2.77 -2.17
N PHE A 47 1.61 -3.28 -1.38
CA PHE A 47 0.37 -2.57 -1.08
C PHE A 47 0.60 -1.32 -0.24
N MET A 48 1.47 -1.36 0.78
CA MET A 48 1.81 -0.16 1.55
C MET A 48 2.54 0.89 0.71
N PHE A 49 3.40 0.49 -0.23
CA PHE A 49 4.06 1.43 -1.14
C PHE A 49 3.07 2.04 -2.13
N THR A 50 2.23 1.22 -2.76
CA THR A 50 1.23 1.68 -3.75
C THR A 50 0.10 2.51 -3.12
N THR A 51 -0.29 2.28 -1.85
CA THR A 51 -1.27 3.14 -1.16
C THR A 51 -0.76 4.56 -0.95
N THR A 52 0.55 4.77 -0.75
CA THR A 52 1.10 6.14 -0.61
C THR A 52 1.08 6.95 -1.90
N MET A 53 1.01 6.31 -3.07
CA MET A 53 0.87 7.03 -4.34
C MET A 53 -0.55 7.57 -4.56
N ALA A 54 -1.53 7.05 -3.82
CA ALA A 54 -2.94 7.38 -3.99
C ALA A 54 -3.48 8.34 -2.93
N ALA A 55 -2.67 8.84 -1.99
CA ALA A 55 -3.13 9.83 -1.01
C ALA A 55 -3.49 11.12 -1.76
N PRO A 56 -4.79 11.46 -1.92
CA PRO A 56 -5.14 12.71 -2.54
C PRO A 56 -4.69 13.81 -1.58
N GLN A 57 -3.93 14.78 -2.08
CA GLN A 57 -3.66 16.01 -1.35
C GLN A 57 -4.94 16.82 -1.32
N VAL A 58 -5.92 16.39 -0.51
CA VAL A 58 -7.18 17.10 -0.34
C VAL A 58 -6.83 18.34 0.46
N MET A 59 -6.78 19.48 -0.22
CA MET A 59 -6.80 20.76 0.46
C MET A 59 -8.20 20.99 1.00
N GLU A 60 -8.33 21.19 2.31
CA GLU A 60 -9.58 21.66 2.91
C GLU A 60 -9.82 23.10 2.43
N MET A 61 -10.69 23.25 1.43
CA MET A 61 -11.07 24.56 0.90
C MET A 61 -12.33 25.06 1.61
N SER A 62 -12.18 26.09 2.44
CA SER A 62 -13.33 26.88 2.91
C SER A 62 -13.77 27.81 1.80
N ILE A 63 -14.98 27.61 1.27
CA ILE A 63 -15.57 28.55 0.31
C ILE A 63 -15.92 29.83 1.09
N PRO A 64 -15.43 31.01 0.67
CA PRO A 64 -15.79 32.26 1.34
C PRO A 64 -17.29 32.53 1.21
N PRO A 65 -17.92 33.15 2.22
CA PRO A 65 -19.33 33.54 2.13
C PRO A 65 -19.54 34.53 0.98
N GLU A 66 -20.73 34.54 0.39
CA GLU A 66 -21.09 35.51 -0.66
C GLU A 66 -21.07 36.92 -0.07
N ILE A 67 -20.08 37.72 -0.48
CA ILE A 67 -19.94 39.11 -0.05
C ILE A 67 -20.71 39.97 -1.05
N THR A 68 -21.82 40.59 -0.62
CA THR A 68 -22.61 41.53 -1.45
C THR A 68 -21.96 42.91 -1.59
N GLU A 69 -21.00 43.23 -0.73
CA GLU A 69 -20.28 44.51 -0.73
C GLU A 69 -18.90 44.32 -1.38
N LYS A 70 -18.58 45.15 -2.38
CA LYS A 70 -17.24 45.17 -2.96
C LYS A 70 -16.27 45.73 -1.93
N VAL A 71 -15.35 44.89 -1.45
CA VAL A 71 -14.20 45.35 -0.68
C VAL A 71 -13.26 46.07 -1.64
N GLU A 72 -13.12 47.39 -1.48
CA GLU A 72 -12.15 48.18 -2.24
C GLU A 72 -10.76 47.94 -1.66
N VAL A 73 -9.91 47.25 -2.42
CA VAL A 73 -8.52 46.98 -2.06
C VAL A 73 -7.63 47.91 -2.89
N LYS A 74 -6.61 48.51 -2.27
CA LYS A 74 -5.63 49.32 -3.00
C LYS A 74 -4.83 48.42 -3.94
N GLU A 75 -4.70 48.84 -5.19
CA GLU A 75 -4.00 48.08 -6.21
C GLU A 75 -2.54 47.79 -5.83
N SER A 76 -1.87 48.71 -5.12
CA SER A 76 -0.50 48.54 -4.62
C SER A 76 -0.31 47.40 -3.62
N GLU A 77 -1.39 46.94 -2.99
CA GLU A 77 -1.35 45.91 -1.93
C GLU A 77 -1.75 44.52 -2.47
N LEU A 78 -2.01 44.40 -3.78
CA LEU A 78 -2.42 43.13 -4.39
C LEU A 78 -1.21 42.27 -4.73
N LEU A 79 -1.05 41.15 -4.01
CA LEU A 79 -0.13 40.08 -4.39
C LEU A 79 -0.79 39.17 -5.43
N SER A 80 -0.26 39.20 -6.65
CA SER A 80 -0.74 38.38 -7.77
C SER A 80 0.23 37.25 -8.08
N PHE A 81 -0.30 36.03 -8.26
CA PHE A 81 0.46 34.87 -8.72
C PHE A 81 0.06 34.50 -10.15
N TYR A 82 1.05 34.30 -11.02
CA TYR A 82 0.85 33.88 -12.40
C TYR A 82 1.42 32.48 -12.61
N VAL A 83 0.63 31.60 -13.21
CA VAL A 83 1.04 30.25 -13.59
C VAL A 83 1.06 30.17 -15.10
N ARG A 84 2.21 29.85 -15.69
CA ARG A 84 2.39 29.68 -17.13
C ARG A 84 2.20 28.21 -17.52
N ASP A 85 1.88 27.96 -18.79
CA ASP A 85 1.63 26.61 -19.33
C ASP A 85 2.81 25.64 -19.19
N ASP A 86 4.04 26.15 -19.09
CA ASP A 86 5.24 25.35 -18.82
C ASP A 86 5.48 25.05 -17.33
N GLY A 87 4.51 25.41 -16.48
CA GLY A 87 4.57 25.26 -15.03
C GLY A 87 5.41 26.35 -14.35
N ALA A 88 5.94 27.35 -15.07
CA ALA A 88 6.67 28.43 -14.41
C ALA A 88 5.71 29.30 -13.58
N LEU A 89 6.10 29.54 -12.32
CA LEU A 89 5.35 30.38 -11.38
C LEU A 89 6.00 31.75 -11.30
N PHE A 90 5.19 32.81 -11.31
CA PHE A 90 5.64 34.19 -11.11
C PHE A 90 4.78 34.87 -10.06
N TYR A 91 5.32 35.88 -9.39
CA TYR A 91 4.58 36.75 -8.48
C TYR A 91 4.84 38.23 -8.78
N ALA A 92 3.87 39.08 -8.48
CA ALA A 92 3.99 40.53 -8.56
C ALA A 92 3.21 41.19 -7.42
N MET A 93 3.73 42.32 -6.92
CA MET A 93 3.02 43.21 -6.00
C MET A 93 2.47 44.40 -6.80
N GLY A 94 1.15 44.58 -6.77
CA GLY A 94 0.46 45.62 -7.53
C GLY A 94 0.83 45.62 -9.01
N ASN A 95 1.47 46.71 -9.47
CA ASN A 95 1.85 46.94 -10.87
C ASN A 95 3.33 46.68 -11.17
N ASP A 96 4.04 46.00 -10.27
CA ASP A 96 5.44 45.65 -10.47
C ASP A 96 5.62 44.57 -11.54
N THR A 97 6.83 44.50 -12.11
CA THR A 97 7.17 43.47 -13.09
C THR A 97 7.20 42.07 -12.44
N PRO A 98 6.51 41.06 -13.00
CA PRO A 98 6.46 39.74 -12.39
C PRO A 98 7.83 39.06 -12.27
N GLU A 99 8.17 38.64 -11.05
CA GLU A 99 9.39 37.90 -10.74
C GLU A 99 9.12 36.40 -10.74
N ARG A 100 10.10 35.61 -11.19
CA ARG A 100 9.98 34.15 -11.27
C ARG A 100 10.23 33.49 -9.91
N ILE A 101 9.39 32.53 -9.54
CA ILE A 101 9.60 31.67 -8.37
C ILE A 101 10.20 30.33 -8.81
N ASP A 102 11.28 29.92 -8.16
CA ASP A 102 11.88 28.63 -8.38
C ASP A 102 11.13 27.54 -7.59
N LEU A 103 10.34 26.75 -8.32
CA LEU A 103 9.52 25.64 -7.78
C LEU A 103 10.30 24.57 -6.99
N LYS A 104 11.63 24.53 -7.11
CA LYS A 104 12.48 23.61 -6.33
C LYS A 104 12.40 23.90 -4.83
N ASN A 105 12.03 25.11 -4.45
CA ASN A 105 11.82 25.53 -3.08
C ASN A 105 10.37 26.00 -2.88
N LEU A 106 9.42 25.07 -2.80
CA LEU A 106 8.01 25.38 -2.46
C LEU A 106 7.85 26.16 -1.14
N LYS A 107 8.85 26.10 -0.25
CA LYS A 107 8.92 26.96 0.94
C LYS A 107 8.97 28.45 0.58
N GLU A 108 9.62 28.82 -0.52
CA GLU A 108 9.71 30.22 -0.96
C GLU A 108 8.34 30.79 -1.31
N VAL A 109 7.43 30.00 -1.91
CA VAL A 109 6.05 30.46 -2.19
C VAL A 109 5.31 30.81 -0.89
N LYS A 110 5.44 29.96 0.12
CA LYS A 110 4.86 30.20 1.46
C LYS A 110 5.53 31.38 2.16
N ASP A 111 6.85 31.51 2.02
CA ASP A 111 7.60 32.58 2.65
C ASP A 111 7.30 33.94 1.99
N VAL A 112 7.14 34.00 0.66
CA VAL A 112 6.70 35.21 -0.06
C VAL A 112 5.31 35.63 0.41
N SER A 113 4.37 34.69 0.49
CA SER A 113 3.01 35.00 0.95
C SER A 113 2.95 35.45 2.41
N ILE A 114 3.77 34.88 3.30
CA ILE A 114 3.87 35.36 4.69
C ILE A 114 4.53 36.73 4.74
N ARG A 115 5.65 36.94 4.04
CA ARG A 115 6.40 38.21 4.07
C ARG A 115 5.59 39.37 3.55
N GLU A 116 4.86 39.16 2.46
CA GLU A 116 4.09 40.22 1.81
C GLU A 116 2.77 40.50 2.53
N ASN A 117 2.12 39.47 3.10
CA ASN A 117 0.84 39.63 3.79
C ASN A 117 0.96 40.05 5.28
N LEU A 118 2.13 39.91 5.92
CA LEU A 118 2.39 40.33 7.31
C LEU A 118 3.30 41.57 7.42
N LYS A 119 3.36 42.45 6.42
CA LYS A 119 4.05 43.74 6.61
C LYS A 119 3.30 44.55 7.68
N PRO A 120 3.91 44.85 8.84
CA PRO A 120 3.32 45.83 9.75
C PRO A 120 3.35 47.20 9.05
N GLU A 121 2.23 47.93 9.11
CA GLU A 121 2.12 49.30 8.61
C GLU A 121 3.21 50.23 9.15
#